data_AF-A0A1B6F8G1-F1
#
_entry.id   AF-A0A1B6F8G1-F1
#
_cell.length_a   1.000
_cell.length_b   1.000
_cell.length_c   1.000
_cell.angle_alpha   90.00
_cell.angle_beta   90.00
_cell.angle_gamma   90.00
#
_symmetry.space_group_name_H-M   'P 1'
#
loop_
_entity.id
_entity.type
_entity.pdbx_description
1 polymer ?
#
loop_
_entity_poly.entity_id
_entity_poly.type
_entity_poly.pdbx_seq_one_letter_code
_entity_poly.pdbx_strand_id
1 'polypeptide(L)'
;AGVLACTVESISYYPTVAKMCGAPPPPVHAINRGIGTEGLGTMLAGLWGSGNGTNTFGENVGAIGVTKVGSRRVIQYACVLMLLQGVINKFGAVFIIIPEPVVGGIFCVMFGMITAFGLSALQYVELNSSRNLYIIGFSMFFSLVLPKWMVAHPDAIQTGSQILDSVLTVLLSTSILVGGLLGCLLDNTIPGTPEERGLIAWAEQMKLETTTTDDQSEEKSTYDFP
;
A
#
# COMPACT_ATOMS: atom_id res chain seq x y z
N ALA A 1 8.93 8.89 -1.57
CA ALA A 1 7.48 8.98 -1.25
C ALA A 1 6.74 7.70 -1.65
N GLY A 2 6.71 7.33 -2.95
CA GLY A 2 5.98 6.14 -3.43
C GLY A 2 6.33 4.84 -2.71
N VAL A 3 7.63 4.51 -2.59
CA VAL A 3 8.07 3.27 -1.90
C VAL A 3 7.59 3.20 -0.45
N LEU A 4 7.66 4.30 0.31
CA LEU A 4 7.20 4.34 1.69
C LEU A 4 5.68 4.10 1.80
N ALA A 5 4.90 4.70 0.91
CA ALA A 5 3.46 4.48 0.86
C ALA A 5 3.13 3.01 0.53
N CYS A 6 3.81 2.42 -0.46
CA CYS A 6 3.67 1.00 -0.80
C CYS A 6 4.04 0.08 0.38
N THR A 7 5.10 0.38 1.12
CA THR A 7 5.48 -0.41 2.29
C THR A 7 4.40 -0.34 3.38
N VAL A 8 3.87 0.86 3.67
CA VAL A 8 2.79 1.04 4.65
C VAL A 8 1.53 0.27 4.23
N GLU A 9 1.18 0.34 2.95
CA GLU A 9 0.05 -0.40 2.39
C GLU A 9 0.25 -1.92 2.49
N SER A 10 1.42 -2.42 2.09
CA SER A 10 1.74 -3.85 2.12
C SER A 10 1.72 -4.45 3.53
N ILE A 11 2.18 -3.71 4.55
CA ILE A 11 2.09 -4.13 5.97
C ILE A 11 0.66 -4.47 6.36
N SER A 12 -0.33 -3.72 5.86
CA SER A 12 -1.74 -3.97 6.16
C SER A 12 -2.30 -5.22 5.45
N TYR A 13 -1.72 -5.59 4.29
CA TYR A 13 -2.21 -6.67 3.45
C TYR A 13 -1.78 -8.06 3.91
N TYR A 14 -0.55 -8.24 4.39
CA TYR A 14 -0.06 -9.56 4.84
C TYR A 14 -1.01 -10.28 5.83
N PRO A 15 -1.38 -9.69 6.98
CA PRO A 15 -2.30 -10.32 7.93
C PRO A 15 -3.73 -10.42 7.37
N THR A 16 -4.15 -9.46 6.55
CA THR A 16 -5.47 -9.47 5.89
C THR A 16 -5.61 -10.67 4.94
N VAL A 17 -4.61 -10.91 4.11
CA VAL A 17 -4.55 -12.05 3.19
C VAL A 17 -4.48 -13.36 3.96
N ALA A 18 -3.66 -13.45 5.01
CA ALA A 18 -3.58 -14.64 5.85
C ALA A 18 -4.96 -15.03 6.40
N LYS A 19 -5.68 -14.05 6.97
CA LYS A 19 -7.06 -14.23 7.45
C LYS A 19 -8.03 -14.63 6.35
N MET A 20 -7.95 -14.01 5.17
CA MET A 20 -8.80 -14.35 4.02
C MET A 20 -8.55 -15.77 3.49
N CYS A 21 -7.32 -16.25 3.61
CA CYS A 21 -6.90 -17.59 3.18
C CYS A 21 -7.12 -18.66 4.26
N GLY A 22 -7.53 -18.29 5.48
CA GLY A 22 -7.61 -19.21 6.62
C GLY A 22 -6.24 -19.70 7.12
N ALA A 23 -5.17 -18.97 6.82
CA ALA A 23 -3.82 -19.26 7.30
C ALA A 23 -3.62 -18.71 8.73
N PRO A 24 -2.70 -19.29 9.53
CA PRO A 24 -2.31 -18.72 10.82
C PRO A 24 -1.77 -17.30 10.65
N PRO A 25 -1.78 -16.45 11.68
CA PRO A 25 -1.23 -15.10 11.58
C PRO A 25 0.26 -15.13 11.14
N PRO A 26 0.68 -14.26 10.21
CA PRO A 26 2.03 -14.29 9.70
C PRO A 26 3.04 -13.91 10.80
N PRO A 27 4.15 -14.66 10.95
CA PRO A 27 5.22 -14.27 11.87
C PRO A 27 5.99 -13.06 11.32
N VAL A 28 6.60 -12.30 12.22
CA VAL A 28 7.34 -11.06 11.88
C VAL A 28 8.42 -11.31 10.83
N HIS A 29 9.12 -12.46 10.89
CA HIS A 29 10.15 -12.80 9.92
C HIS A 29 9.59 -12.98 8.49
N ALA A 30 8.34 -13.41 8.34
CA ALA A 30 7.71 -13.61 7.03
C ALA A 30 7.33 -12.27 6.42
N ILE A 31 6.80 -11.34 7.22
CA ILE A 31 6.52 -9.97 6.80
C ILE A 31 7.82 -9.25 6.40
N ASN A 32 8.86 -9.34 7.23
CA ASN A 32 10.16 -8.74 6.93
C ASN A 32 10.76 -9.29 5.63
N ARG A 33 10.62 -10.60 5.38
CA ARG A 33 11.02 -11.22 4.11
C ARG A 33 10.20 -10.70 2.93
N GLY A 34 8.88 -10.56 3.07
CA GLY A 34 8.00 -10.00 2.04
C GLY A 34 8.39 -8.57 1.65
N ILE A 35 8.50 -7.68 2.64
CA ILE A 35 8.94 -6.29 2.43
C ILE A 35 10.36 -6.24 1.84
N GLY A 36 11.26 -7.11 2.29
CA GLY A 36 12.60 -7.24 1.72
C GLY A 36 12.58 -7.61 0.23
N THR A 37 11.70 -8.55 -0.16
CA THR A 37 11.53 -8.92 -1.58
C THR A 37 10.89 -7.83 -2.42
N GLU A 38 9.96 -7.03 -1.86
CA GLU A 38 9.43 -5.83 -2.52
C GLU A 38 10.52 -4.77 -2.73
N GLY A 39 11.38 -4.54 -1.74
CA GLY A 39 12.51 -3.62 -1.89
C GLY A 39 13.48 -4.05 -2.99
N LEU A 40 13.82 -5.34 -3.02
CA LEU A 40 14.65 -5.93 -4.09
C LEU A 40 13.97 -5.83 -5.45
N GLY A 41 12.67 -6.11 -5.54
CA GLY A 41 11.88 -5.97 -6.76
C GLY A 41 11.91 -4.54 -7.30
N THR A 42 11.76 -3.56 -6.41
CA THR A 42 11.83 -2.13 -6.75
C THR A 42 13.22 -1.74 -7.25
N MET A 43 14.29 -2.22 -6.61
CA MET A 43 15.67 -2.00 -7.10
C MET A 43 15.87 -2.58 -8.50
N LEU A 44 15.44 -3.83 -8.72
CA LEU A 44 15.56 -4.48 -10.03
C LEU A 44 14.73 -3.76 -11.10
N ALA A 45 13.51 -3.33 -10.75
CA ALA A 45 12.65 -2.55 -11.63
C ALA A 45 13.28 -1.20 -12.04
N GLY A 46 13.98 -0.55 -11.12
CA GLY A 46 14.78 0.64 -11.39
C GLY A 46 15.98 0.37 -12.29
N LEU A 47 16.76 -0.68 -12.01
CA LEU A 47 17.92 -1.08 -12.82
C LEU A 47 17.56 -1.47 -14.25
N TRP A 48 16.43 -2.16 -14.44
CA TRP A 48 15.94 -2.59 -15.76
C TRP A 48 15.22 -1.47 -16.54
N GLY A 49 15.16 -0.26 -15.97
CA GLY A 49 14.63 0.93 -16.66
C GLY A 49 13.11 1.08 -16.62
N SER A 50 12.37 0.20 -15.93
CA SER A 50 10.93 0.37 -15.76
C SER A 50 10.60 1.48 -14.76
N GLY A 51 11.46 1.70 -13.75
CA GLY A 51 11.31 2.75 -12.74
C GLY A 51 10.09 2.61 -11.82
N ASN A 52 9.34 1.51 -11.92
CA ASN A 52 8.13 1.29 -11.13
C ASN A 52 8.48 0.75 -9.74
N GLY A 53 7.80 1.25 -8.70
CA GLY A 53 7.85 0.67 -7.37
C GLY A 53 7.05 -0.64 -7.33
N THR A 54 7.65 -1.73 -6.87
CA THR A 54 6.92 -2.98 -6.66
C THR A 54 6.19 -2.92 -5.32
N ASN A 55 4.95 -3.37 -5.30
CA ASN A 55 4.06 -3.30 -4.15
C ASN A 55 3.17 -4.55 -4.11
N THR A 56 2.65 -4.91 -2.93
CA THR A 56 1.56 -5.86 -2.84
C THR A 56 0.28 -5.20 -3.37
N PHE A 57 -0.22 -5.67 -4.51
CA PHE A 57 -1.42 -5.12 -5.16
C PHE A 57 -2.70 -5.44 -4.37
N GLY A 58 -3.38 -4.41 -3.88
CA GLY A 58 -4.64 -4.53 -3.13
C GLY A 58 -5.76 -5.19 -3.94
N GLU A 59 -5.76 -5.04 -5.27
CA GLU A 59 -6.70 -5.69 -6.16
C GLU A 59 -6.56 -7.22 -6.11
N ASN A 60 -5.32 -7.72 -6.04
CA ASN A 60 -5.05 -9.15 -5.90
C ASN A 60 -5.50 -9.65 -4.52
N VAL A 61 -5.30 -8.86 -3.47
CA VAL A 61 -5.82 -9.14 -2.11
C VAL A 61 -7.34 -9.24 -2.13
N GLY A 62 -8.02 -8.29 -2.78
CA GLY A 62 -9.47 -8.30 -2.98
C GLY A 62 -9.95 -9.50 -3.78
N ALA A 63 -9.24 -9.87 -4.85
CA ALA A 63 -9.55 -11.04 -5.65
C ALA A 63 -9.44 -12.34 -4.83
N ILE A 64 -8.44 -12.48 -3.96
CA ILE A 64 -8.36 -13.60 -3.00
C ILE A 64 -9.55 -13.58 -2.05
N GLY A 65 -9.93 -12.40 -1.55
CA GLY A 65 -11.10 -12.22 -0.68
C GLY A 65 -12.41 -12.70 -1.28
N VAL A 66 -12.60 -12.53 -2.60
CA VAL A 66 -13.80 -12.97 -3.35
C VAL A 66 -13.69 -14.43 -3.80
N THR A 67 -12.58 -14.81 -4.42
CA THR A 67 -12.38 -16.16 -5.00
C THR A 67 -12.14 -17.23 -3.94
N LYS A 68 -11.69 -16.83 -2.74
CA LYS A 68 -11.24 -17.74 -1.66
C LYS A 68 -10.10 -18.67 -2.09
N VAL A 69 -9.33 -18.30 -3.11
CA VAL A 69 -8.18 -19.08 -3.58
C VAL A 69 -6.88 -18.44 -3.10
N GLY A 70 -6.36 -18.94 -1.96
CA GLY A 70 -5.08 -18.52 -1.36
C GLY A 70 -3.84 -19.30 -1.84
N SER A 71 -3.93 -20.00 -2.97
CA SER A 71 -2.87 -20.93 -3.41
C SER A 71 -1.66 -20.22 -4.03
N ARG A 72 -0.46 -20.48 -3.48
CA ARG A 72 0.83 -19.97 -4.02
C ARG A 72 1.03 -20.31 -5.50
N ARG A 73 0.52 -21.47 -5.95
CA ARG A 73 0.66 -21.93 -7.35
C ARG A 73 -0.05 -21.00 -8.34
N VAL A 74 -1.18 -20.42 -7.94
CA VAL A 74 -1.93 -19.48 -8.80
C VAL A 74 -1.08 -18.25 -9.10
N ILE A 75 -0.40 -17.71 -8.08
CA ILE A 75 0.50 -16.56 -8.23
C ILE A 75 1.73 -16.93 -9.05
N GLN A 76 2.29 -18.14 -8.88
CA GLN A 76 3.41 -18.63 -9.70
C GLN A 76 3.04 -18.73 -11.18
N TYR A 77 1.87 -19.31 -11.51
CA TYR A 77 1.39 -19.37 -12.90
C TYR A 77 1.12 -17.98 -13.46
N ALA A 78 0.52 -17.08 -12.68
CA ALA A 78 0.32 -15.68 -13.08
C ALA A 78 1.64 -14.96 -13.39
N CYS A 79 2.68 -15.17 -12.57
CA CYS A 79 4.02 -14.62 -12.80
C CYS A 79 4.63 -15.12 -14.12
N VAL A 80 4.54 -16.44 -14.39
CA VAL A 80 5.01 -17.01 -15.66
C VAL A 80 4.26 -16.41 -16.84
N LEU A 81 2.94 -16.25 -16.74
CA LEU A 81 2.14 -15.61 -17.79
C LEU A 81 2.53 -14.15 -18.01
N MET A 82 2.77 -13.38 -16.95
CA MET A 82 3.22 -11.98 -17.04
C MET A 82 4.59 -11.87 -17.70
N LEU A 83 5.53 -12.77 -17.39
CA LEU A 83 6.84 -12.81 -18.06
C LEU A 83 6.69 -13.12 -19.54
N LEU A 84 5.86 -14.11 -19.90
CA LEU A 84 5.59 -14.43 -21.31
C LEU A 84 4.94 -13.26 -22.06
N GLN A 85 4.00 -12.56 -21.44
CA GLN A 85 3.36 -11.37 -22.00
C GLN A 85 4.36 -10.22 -22.20
N GLY A 86 5.30 -10.05 -21.27
CA GLY A 86 6.35 -9.03 -21.37
C GLY A 86 7.36 -9.30 -22.50
N VAL A 87 7.62 -10.57 -22.82
CA VAL A 87 8.55 -10.97 -23.90
C VAL A 87 7.86 -10.96 -25.28
N ILE A 88 6.57 -11.30 -25.34
CA ILE A 88 5.83 -11.40 -26.59
C ILE A 88 5.22 -10.03 -26.95
N ASN A 89 5.93 -9.28 -27.81
CA ASN A 89 5.53 -7.95 -28.28
C ASN A 89 4.12 -7.87 -28.92
N LYS A 90 3.55 -8.99 -29.37
CA LYS A 90 2.18 -9.03 -29.91
C LYS A 90 1.13 -8.68 -28.85
N PHE A 91 1.35 -9.00 -27.58
CA PHE A 91 0.45 -8.55 -26.51
C PHE A 91 0.53 -7.04 -26.30
N GLY A 92 1.72 -6.44 -26.45
CA GLY A 92 1.89 -4.99 -26.47
C GLY A 92 1.02 -4.30 -27.53
N ALA A 93 0.96 -4.86 -28.74
CA ALA A 93 0.08 -4.34 -29.80
C ALA A 93 -1.41 -4.41 -29.44
N VAL A 94 -1.84 -5.46 -28.74
CA VAL A 94 -3.24 -5.58 -28.26
C VAL A 94 -3.54 -4.49 -27.22
N PHE A 95 -2.62 -4.20 -26.30
CA PHE A 95 -2.82 -3.16 -25.29
C PHE A 95 -2.96 -1.75 -25.90
N ILE A 96 -2.25 -1.46 -26.99
CA ILE A 96 -2.33 -0.15 -27.68
C ILE A 96 -3.69 0.03 -28.39
N ILE A 97 -4.36 -1.04 -28.78
CA ILE A 97 -5.67 -0.98 -29.45
C ILE A 97 -6.81 -0.70 -28.45
N ILE A 98 -6.59 -0.88 -27.15
CA ILE A 98 -7.61 -0.66 -26.13
C ILE A 98 -8.00 0.84 -26.10
N PRO A 99 -9.29 1.18 -26.25
CA PRO A 99 -9.73 2.57 -26.22
C PRO A 99 -9.44 3.24 -24.87
N GLU A 100 -9.00 4.50 -24.90
CA GLU A 100 -8.73 5.30 -23.69
C GLU A 100 -9.91 5.34 -22.69
N PRO A 101 -11.20 5.42 -23.10
CA PRO A 101 -12.30 5.39 -22.15
C PRO A 101 -12.40 4.07 -21.37
N VAL A 102 -12.01 2.95 -21.97
CA VAL A 102 -12.00 1.64 -21.29
C VAL A 102 -10.88 1.61 -20.25
N VAL A 103 -9.69 2.10 -20.62
CA VAL A 103 -8.55 2.21 -19.70
C VAL A 103 -8.89 3.10 -18.52
N GLY A 104 -9.53 4.25 -18.77
CA GLY A 104 -10.03 5.14 -17.71
C GLY A 104 -11.05 4.46 -16.79
N GLY A 105 -11.98 3.68 -17.35
CA GLY A 105 -12.94 2.90 -16.57
C GLY A 105 -12.29 1.86 -15.65
N ILE A 106 -11.27 1.15 -16.15
CA ILE A 106 -10.48 0.20 -15.35
C ILE A 106 -9.79 0.95 -14.19
N PHE A 107 -9.17 2.10 -14.46
CA PHE A 107 -8.55 2.92 -13.42
C PHE A 107 -9.54 3.45 -12.38
N CYS A 108 -10.76 3.84 -12.78
CA CYS A 108 -11.79 4.26 -11.83
C CYS A 108 -12.14 3.14 -10.84
N VAL A 109 -12.30 1.91 -11.33
CA VAL A 109 -12.57 0.75 -10.47
C VAL A 109 -11.36 0.45 -9.57
N MET A 110 -10.16 0.48 -10.13
CA MET A 110 -8.90 0.22 -9.42
C MET A 110 -8.70 1.22 -8.26
N PHE A 111 -8.71 2.52 -8.54
CA PHE A 111 -8.56 3.55 -7.52
C PHE A 111 -9.72 3.58 -6.52
N GLY A 112 -10.94 3.24 -6.94
CA GLY A 112 -12.09 3.08 -6.05
C GLY A 112 -11.88 1.94 -5.04
N MET A 113 -11.39 0.79 -5.49
CA MET A 113 -11.07 -0.35 -4.63
C MET A 113 -9.90 -0.05 -3.68
N ILE A 114 -8.82 0.59 -4.16
CA ILE A 114 -7.69 1.03 -3.31
C ILE A 114 -8.20 1.98 -2.21
N THR A 115 -9.05 2.95 -2.57
CA THR A 115 -9.66 3.88 -1.61
C THR A 115 -10.53 3.13 -0.57
N ALA A 116 -11.34 2.17 -1.02
CA ALA A 116 -12.17 1.36 -0.12
C ALA A 116 -11.32 0.54 0.86
N PHE A 117 -10.19 -0.04 0.42
CA PHE A 117 -9.25 -0.72 1.32
C PHE A 117 -8.61 0.23 2.33
N GLY A 118 -8.18 1.42 1.90
CA GLY A 118 -7.68 2.45 2.80
C GLY A 118 -8.71 2.85 3.86
N LEU A 119 -9.97 3.04 3.47
CA LEU A 119 -11.07 3.34 4.38
C LEU A 119 -11.42 2.17 5.30
N SER A 120 -11.26 0.92 4.86
CA SER A 120 -11.53 -0.25 5.70
C SER A 120 -10.63 -0.30 6.94
N ALA A 121 -9.43 0.29 6.88
CA ALA A 121 -8.56 0.42 8.05
C ALA A 121 -9.12 1.39 9.11
N LEU A 122 -10.06 2.27 8.76
CA LEU A 122 -10.73 3.13 9.74
C LEU A 122 -11.72 2.37 10.63
N GLN A 123 -12.07 1.13 10.30
CA GLN A 123 -12.99 0.32 11.12
C GLN A 123 -12.47 0.04 12.54
N TYR A 124 -11.17 0.21 12.76
CA TYR A 124 -10.54 0.01 14.07
C TYR A 124 -10.53 1.28 14.93
N VAL A 125 -10.75 2.45 14.32
CA VAL A 125 -10.64 3.76 14.95
C VAL A 125 -12.01 4.20 15.48
N GLU A 126 -12.04 4.87 16.64
CA GLU A 126 -13.28 5.40 17.19
C GLU A 126 -13.75 6.63 16.39
N LEU A 127 -14.77 6.45 15.54
CA LEU A 127 -15.31 7.51 14.68
C LEU A 127 -16.31 8.43 15.38
N ASN A 128 -16.70 8.14 16.63
CA ASN A 128 -17.51 9.08 17.42
C ASN A 128 -16.67 10.22 18.03
N SER A 129 -15.35 10.12 18.02
CA SER A 129 -14.50 11.20 18.52
C SER A 129 -14.31 12.31 17.50
N SER A 130 -14.64 13.54 17.91
CA SER A 130 -14.36 14.76 17.15
C SER A 130 -12.87 14.92 16.79
N ARG A 131 -11.96 14.43 17.65
CA ARG A 131 -10.50 14.43 17.39
C ARG A 131 -10.18 13.65 16.13
N ASN A 132 -10.62 12.39 16.08
CA ASN A 132 -10.31 11.48 14.98
C ASN A 132 -10.97 11.94 13.69
N LEU A 133 -12.23 12.37 13.76
CA LEU A 133 -12.95 12.93 12.62
C LEU A 133 -12.23 14.15 12.04
N TYR A 134 -11.72 15.04 12.89
CA TYR A 134 -10.93 16.20 12.45
C TYR A 134 -9.63 15.77 11.76
N ILE A 135 -8.86 14.86 12.35
CA ILE A 135 -7.59 14.38 11.78
C ILE A 135 -7.82 13.73 10.42
N ILE A 136 -8.78 12.81 10.32
CA ILE A 136 -9.12 12.09 9.09
C ILE A 136 -9.61 13.07 8.02
N GLY A 137 -10.60 13.89 8.36
CA GLY A 137 -11.21 14.84 7.42
C GLY A 137 -10.21 15.86 6.89
N PHE A 138 -9.41 16.46 7.77
CA PHE A 138 -8.41 17.45 7.39
C PHE A 138 -7.28 16.83 6.56
N SER A 139 -6.70 15.71 6.99
CA SER A 139 -5.61 15.05 6.26
C SER A 139 -6.03 14.59 4.86
N MET A 140 -7.24 14.03 4.72
CA MET A 140 -7.78 13.63 3.42
C MET A 140 -8.06 14.83 2.53
N PHE A 141 -8.81 15.83 3.01
CA PHE A 141 -9.21 16.95 2.16
C PHE A 141 -8.02 17.85 1.79
N PHE A 142 -7.14 18.16 2.74
CA PHE A 142 -5.99 19.02 2.49
C PHE A 142 -4.98 18.39 1.53
N SER A 143 -4.87 17.05 1.51
CA SER A 143 -4.06 16.32 0.53
C SER A 143 -4.52 16.49 -0.93
N LEU A 144 -5.76 16.92 -1.15
CA LEU A 144 -6.30 17.26 -2.47
C LEU A 144 -6.10 18.75 -2.79
N VAL A 145 -6.16 19.60 -1.78
CA VAL A 145 -6.10 21.07 -1.93
C VAL A 145 -4.67 21.55 -2.12
N LEU A 146 -3.74 21.16 -1.24
CA LEU A 146 -2.37 21.70 -1.26
C LEU A 146 -1.67 21.37 -2.58
N PRO A 147 -1.65 20.12 -3.07
CA PRO A 147 -1.02 19.81 -4.35
C PRO A 147 -1.59 20.61 -5.53
N LYS A 148 -2.92 20.78 -5.56
CA LYS A 148 -3.57 21.57 -6.61
C LYS A 148 -3.17 23.04 -6.55
N TRP A 149 -3.03 23.59 -5.34
CA TRP A 149 -2.54 24.95 -5.14
C TRP A 149 -1.06 25.10 -5.53
N MET A 150 -0.22 24.13 -5.18
CA MET A 150 1.20 24.09 -5.53
C MET A 150 1.42 24.05 -7.05
N VAL A 151 0.63 23.25 -7.78
CA VAL A 151 0.68 23.19 -9.24
C VAL A 151 0.25 24.52 -9.87
N ALA A 152 -0.72 25.21 -9.28
CA ALA A 152 -1.17 26.53 -9.74
C ALA A 152 -0.17 27.66 -9.42
N HIS A 153 0.69 27.49 -8.42
CA HIS A 153 1.67 28.48 -7.97
C HIS A 153 3.09 27.86 -7.91
N PRO A 154 3.69 27.52 -9.06
CA PRO A 154 5.00 26.88 -9.09
C PRO A 154 6.13 27.76 -8.51
N ASP A 155 5.98 29.08 -8.54
CA ASP A 155 6.95 30.05 -8.00
C ASP A 155 6.69 30.42 -6.52
N ALA A 156 5.82 29.68 -5.81
CA ALA A 156 5.47 29.99 -4.43
C ALA A 156 6.64 29.78 -3.44
N ILE A 157 7.57 28.87 -3.75
CA ILE A 157 8.71 28.55 -2.90
C ILE A 157 9.96 29.18 -3.53
N GLN A 158 10.53 30.16 -2.84
CA GLN A 158 11.72 30.87 -3.28
C GLN A 158 12.75 30.88 -2.13
N THR A 159 13.36 29.72 -1.87
CA THR A 159 14.41 29.59 -0.86
C THR A 159 15.78 30.07 -1.34
N GLY A 160 15.90 30.44 -2.62
CA GLY A 160 17.13 30.95 -3.24
C GLY A 160 18.01 29.87 -3.88
N SER A 161 17.58 28.59 -3.84
CA SER A 161 18.23 27.47 -4.52
C SER A 161 17.20 26.73 -5.37
N GLN A 162 17.40 26.74 -6.69
CA GLN A 162 16.50 26.10 -7.65
C GLN A 162 16.29 24.61 -7.39
N ILE A 163 17.31 23.92 -6.86
CA ILE A 163 17.23 22.49 -6.54
C ILE A 163 16.33 22.27 -5.33
N LEU A 164 16.48 23.07 -4.27
CA LEU A 164 15.65 22.95 -3.07
C LEU A 164 14.20 23.31 -3.37
N ASP A 165 13.97 24.38 -4.13
CA ASP A 165 12.64 24.80 -4.53
C ASP A 165 11.95 23.71 -5.36
N SER A 166 12.66 23.07 -6.30
CA SER A 166 12.12 21.97 -7.09
C SER A 166 11.77 20.75 -6.24
N VAL A 167 12.65 20.35 -5.31
CA VAL A 167 12.41 19.21 -4.43
C VAL A 167 11.20 19.46 -3.52
N LEU A 168 11.13 20.63 -2.90
CA LEU A 168 10.01 21.01 -2.03
C LEU A 168 8.70 21.07 -2.80
N THR A 169 8.71 21.66 -3.99
CA THR A 169 7.52 21.73 -4.85
C THR A 169 7.03 20.33 -5.23
N VAL A 170 7.90 19.40 -5.59
CA VAL A 170 7.50 18.01 -5.91
C VAL A 170 6.95 17.29 -4.68
N LEU A 171 7.58 17.43 -3.52
CA LEU A 171 7.12 16.80 -2.28
C LEU A 171 5.75 17.33 -1.86
N LEU A 172 5.55 18.65 -1.85
CA LEU A 172 4.27 19.27 -1.49
C LEU A 172 3.19 19.10 -2.57
N SER A 173 3.57 18.81 -3.81
CA SER A 173 2.65 18.43 -4.89
C SER A 173 2.27 16.95 -4.87
N THR A 174 2.84 16.14 -3.97
CA THR A 174 2.53 14.71 -3.87
C THR A 174 1.42 14.49 -2.85
N SER A 175 0.17 14.29 -3.29
CA SER A 175 -1.01 14.11 -2.41
C SER A 175 -0.83 13.03 -1.35
N ILE A 176 -0.32 11.85 -1.72
CA ILE A 176 -0.12 10.73 -0.79
C ILE A 176 0.84 11.10 0.34
N LEU A 177 1.93 11.81 0.00
CA LEU A 177 2.91 12.25 0.99
C LEU A 177 2.32 13.30 1.93
N VAL A 178 1.63 14.30 1.38
CA VAL A 178 1.00 15.37 2.17
C VAL A 178 -0.05 14.80 3.12
N GLY A 179 -0.96 13.95 2.62
CA GLY A 179 -2.01 13.34 3.43
C GLY A 179 -1.45 12.45 4.54
N GLY A 180 -0.49 11.58 4.20
CA GLY A 180 0.16 10.68 5.17
C GLY A 180 0.93 11.44 6.24
N LEU A 181 1.77 12.41 5.86
CA LEU A 181 2.54 13.22 6.81
C LEU A 181 1.63 14.03 7.73
N LEU A 182 0.58 14.67 7.18
CA LEU A 182 -0.36 15.44 8.00
C LEU A 182 -1.17 14.55 8.93
N GLY A 183 -1.65 13.41 8.46
CA GLY A 183 -2.35 12.43 9.30
C GLY A 183 -1.47 12.00 10.48
N CYS A 184 -0.23 11.60 10.20
CA CYS A 184 0.73 11.23 11.24
C CYS A 184 1.05 12.39 12.18
N LEU A 185 1.31 13.59 11.65
CA LEU A 185 1.66 14.76 12.46
C LEU A 185 0.51 15.15 13.40
N LEU A 186 -0.71 15.23 12.88
CA LEU A 186 -1.88 15.59 13.67
C LEU A 186 -2.24 14.52 14.70
N ASP A 187 -2.14 13.23 14.35
CA ASP A 187 -2.39 12.14 15.30
C ASP A 187 -1.36 12.07 16.43
N ASN A 188 -0.11 12.49 16.20
CA ASN A 188 0.90 12.58 17.27
C ASN A 188 0.86 13.88 18.06
N THR A 189 0.36 14.97 17.46
CA THR A 189 0.32 16.30 18.12
C THR A 189 -0.93 16.46 18.99
N ILE A 190 -2.08 15.95 18.52
CA ILE A 190 -3.36 16.10 19.24
C ILE A 190 -3.50 14.93 20.24
N PRO A 191 -3.66 15.22 21.54
CA PRO A 191 -3.77 14.17 22.56
C PRO A 191 -4.99 13.29 22.32
N GLY A 192 -4.85 11.98 22.52
CA GLY A 192 -5.91 10.98 22.39
C GLY A 192 -5.51 9.66 23.03
N THR A 193 -6.47 8.83 23.41
CA THR A 193 -6.18 7.55 24.06
C THR A 193 -5.81 6.47 23.02
N PRO A 194 -5.04 5.42 23.40
CA PRO A 194 -4.72 4.31 22.49
C PRO A 194 -5.95 3.56 21.98
N GLU A 195 -7.01 3.50 22.79
CA GLU A 195 -8.31 2.92 22.44
C GLU A 195 -9.00 3.76 21.36
N GLU A 196 -9.11 5.07 21.57
CA GLU A 196 -9.72 6.00 20.64
C GLU A 196 -8.99 6.00 19.29
N ARG A 197 -7.66 5.90 19.30
CA ARG A 197 -6.82 5.79 18.09
C ARG A 197 -6.95 4.44 17.37
N GLY A 198 -7.63 3.46 17.96
CA GLY A 198 -7.78 2.12 17.40
C GLY A 198 -6.55 1.23 17.50
N LEU A 199 -5.52 1.64 18.25
CA LEU A 199 -4.25 0.92 18.33
C LEU A 199 -4.41 -0.45 19.00
N ILE A 200 -5.30 -0.56 19.99
CA ILE A 200 -5.55 -1.81 20.70
C ILE A 200 -6.31 -2.79 19.80
N ALA A 201 -7.41 -2.35 19.18
CA ALA A 201 -8.20 -3.18 18.27
C ALA A 201 -7.38 -3.65 17.06
N TRP A 202 -6.55 -2.75 16.51
CA TRP A 202 -5.60 -3.08 15.46
C TRP A 202 -4.57 -4.11 15.91
N ALA A 203 -3.92 -3.90 17.08
CA ALA A 203 -2.93 -4.82 17.62
C ALA A 203 -3.51 -6.21 17.90
N GLU A 204 -4.77 -6.30 18.34
CA GLU A 204 -5.44 -7.57 18.56
C GLU A 204 -5.73 -8.29 17.23
N GLN A 205 -6.25 -7.58 16.24
CA GLN A 205 -6.53 -8.17 14.94
C GLN A 205 -5.24 -8.52 14.16
N MET A 206 -4.15 -7.80 14.44
CA MET A 206 -2.82 -8.03 13.87
C MET A 206 -1.90 -8.82 14.78
N LYS A 207 -2.41 -9.60 15.75
CA LYS A 207 -1.56 -10.46 16.60
C LYS A 207 -0.65 -11.31 15.72
N LEU A 208 0.63 -10.92 15.63
CA LEU A 208 1.65 -11.66 14.91
C LEU A 208 2.11 -12.80 15.80
N GLU A 209 2.33 -13.99 15.23
CA GLU A 209 3.02 -15.03 15.97
C GLU A 209 4.47 -14.60 16.18
N THR A 210 4.80 -14.21 17.40
CA THR A 210 6.18 -14.16 17.87
C THR A 210 6.60 -15.58 18.19
N THR A 211 7.31 -16.23 17.27
CA THR A 211 7.92 -17.54 17.53
C THR A 211 8.98 -17.40 18.62
N THR A 212 8.60 -17.56 19.89
CA THR A 212 9.49 -18.11 20.90
C THR A 212 9.49 -19.62 20.70
N THR A 213 10.60 -20.12 20.18
CA THR A 213 11.01 -21.54 20.17
C THR A 213 10.54 -22.25 21.43
N ASP A 214 9.65 -23.25 21.30
CA ASP A 214 9.71 -24.48 22.11
C ASP A 214 8.72 -25.61 21.73
N ASP A 215 8.30 -25.76 20.47
CA ASP A 215 7.71 -27.04 20.05
C ASP A 215 8.16 -27.47 18.66
N GLN A 216 9.10 -28.42 18.66
CA GLN A 216 9.50 -29.22 17.52
C GLN A 216 8.33 -30.14 17.15
N SER A 217 7.61 -29.80 16.08
CA SER A 217 6.98 -30.81 15.23
C SER A 217 7.31 -30.46 13.78
N GLU A 218 7.79 -31.45 13.03
CA GLU A 218 8.21 -31.36 11.63
C GLU A 218 7.03 -31.13 10.66
N GLU A 219 6.21 -30.11 10.91
CA GLU A 219 5.24 -29.63 9.92
C GLU A 219 5.85 -28.44 9.18
N LYS A 220 5.89 -28.50 7.84
CA LYS A 220 6.27 -27.36 7.00
C LYS A 220 5.45 -26.14 7.43
N SER A 221 6.09 -25.09 7.94
CA SER A 221 5.38 -23.88 8.29
C SER A 221 4.73 -23.31 7.04
N THR A 222 3.50 -22.83 7.18
CA THR A 222 2.75 -22.15 6.11
C THR A 222 3.52 -20.95 5.53
N TYR A 223 4.58 -20.48 6.20
CA TYR A 223 5.43 -19.36 5.80
C TYR A 223 6.87 -19.76 5.40
N ASP A 224 7.19 -21.05 5.39
CA ASP A 224 8.49 -21.51 4.92
C ASP A 224 8.63 -21.41 3.40
N PHE A 225 9.89 -21.35 2.95
CA PHE A 225 10.19 -21.46 1.53
C PHE A 225 9.72 -22.83 1.01
N PRO A 226 9.20 -22.88 -0.23
CA PRO A 226 8.72 -24.13 -0.84
C PRO A 226 9.80 -25.22 -0.91
#